data_AF-A0A8S0RV86-F1
#
_entry.id   AF-A0A8S0RV86-F1
#
_cell.length_a   1.000
_cell.length_b   1.000
_cell.length_c   1.000
_cell.angle_alpha   90.00
_cell.angle_beta   90.00
_cell.angle_gamma   90.00
#
_symmetry.space_group_name_H-M   'P 1'
#
loop_
_entity.id
_entity.type
_entity.pdbx_description
1 polymer ?
#
loop_
_entity_poly.entity_id
_entity_poly.type
_entity_poly.pdbx_seq_one_letter_code
_entity_poly.pdbx_strand_id
1 'polypeptide(L)'
;MQDVANSCRTGAATNVIVGLALGFKSVIIPIFAIAMSIFASFTFAAMYGIAVAVLGKLSTIATGLAIDAYGPISNNARGIVEMVGLHCSSLTELLRWRWLCRTVKYGQSTGMEESVEGED
;
A
#
# COMPACT_ATOMS: atom_id res chain seq x y z
N MET A 1 -0.59 1.54 -13.46
CA MET A 1 -1.78 0.64 -13.48
C MET A 1 -2.55 0.71 -14.78
N GLN A 2 -2.67 1.88 -15.44
CA GLN A 2 -3.34 1.98 -16.75
C GLN A 2 -2.68 1.07 -17.81
N ASP A 3 -1.35 0.91 -17.77
CA ASP A 3 -0.62 0.00 -18.67
C ASP A 3 -0.99 -1.47 -18.45
N VAL A 4 -1.25 -1.88 -17.21
CA VAL A 4 -1.72 -3.23 -16.84
C VAL A 4 -3.12 -3.45 -17.40
N ALA A 5 -4.01 -2.45 -17.23
CA ALA A 5 -5.36 -2.51 -17.77
C ALA A 5 -5.39 -2.57 -19.30
N ASN A 6 -4.50 -1.84 -19.98
CA ASN A 6 -4.36 -1.88 -21.43
C ASN A 6 -3.76 -3.21 -21.92
N SER A 7 -2.86 -3.81 -21.14
CA SER A 7 -2.25 -5.12 -21.43
C SER A 7 -3.24 -6.28 -21.35
N CYS A 8 -4.43 -6.09 -20.76
CA CYS A 8 -5.51 -7.06 -20.83
C CYS A 8 -6.05 -7.28 -22.25
N ARG A 9 -5.86 -6.33 -23.18
CA ARG A 9 -6.31 -6.46 -24.58
C ARG A 9 -5.56 -7.54 -25.36
N THR A 10 -4.30 -7.82 -25.00
CA THR A 10 -3.43 -8.81 -25.65
C THR A 10 -3.46 -10.18 -24.97
N GLY A 11 -4.28 -10.36 -23.93
CA GLY A 11 -4.52 -11.64 -23.26
C GLY A 11 -4.06 -11.70 -21.81
N ALA A 12 -4.55 -12.70 -21.08
CA ALA A 12 -4.30 -12.86 -19.65
C ALA A 12 -2.80 -13.07 -19.32
N ALA A 13 -2.06 -13.77 -20.19
CA ALA A 13 -0.64 -14.01 -20.02
C ALA A 13 0.18 -12.70 -20.00
N THR A 14 -0.12 -11.78 -20.93
CA THR A 14 0.55 -10.49 -21.04
C THR A 14 0.28 -9.60 -19.83
N ASN A 15 -0.96 -9.64 -19.31
CA ASN A 15 -1.31 -8.92 -18.09
C ASN A 15 -0.49 -9.37 -16.87
N VAL A 16 -0.27 -10.68 -16.71
CA VAL A 16 0.53 -11.23 -15.60
C VAL A 16 2.00 -10.83 -15.73
N ILE A 17 2.57 -10.89 -16.94
CA ILE A 17 3.97 -10.52 -17.19
C ILE A 17 4.20 -9.03 -16.89
N VAL A 18 3.31 -8.16 -17.37
CA VAL A 18 3.40 -6.71 -17.12
C VAL A 18 3.20 -6.39 -15.64
N GLY A 19 2.29 -7.11 -14.95
CA GLY A 19 2.10 -7.00 -13.51
C GLY A 19 3.37 -7.38 -12.72
N LEU A 20 4.03 -8.48 -13.07
CA LEU A 20 5.30 -8.90 -12.47
C LEU A 20 6.42 -7.90 -12.72
N ALA A 21 6.54 -7.40 -13.96
CA ALA A 21 7.53 -6.40 -14.31
C ALA A 21 7.35 -5.09 -13.50
N LEU A 22 6.11 -4.65 -13.31
CA LEU A 22 5.80 -3.49 -12.46
C LEU A 22 6.09 -3.76 -10.98
N GLY A 23 5.88 -4.99 -10.51
CA GLY A 23 6.27 -5.42 -9.18
C GLY A 23 7.77 -5.23 -8.94
N PHE A 24 8.62 -5.73 -9.85
CA PHE A 24 10.07 -5.54 -9.76
C PHE A 24 10.49 -4.08 -9.81
N LYS A 25 9.83 -3.26 -10.64
CA LYS A 25 10.09 -1.81 -10.70
C LYS A 25 9.76 -1.10 -9.38
N SER A 26 8.74 -1.54 -8.65
CA SER A 26 8.27 -0.88 -7.43
C SER A 26 9.19 -1.04 -6.22
N VAL A 27 10.13 -1.99 -6.25
CA VAL A 27 11.02 -2.27 -5.10
C VAL A 27 12.23 -1.34 -5.04
N ILE A 28 12.57 -0.66 -6.16
CA ILE A 28 13.75 0.19 -6.27
C ILE A 28 13.71 1.32 -5.23
N ILE A 29 12.60 2.07 -5.20
CA ILE A 29 12.38 3.21 -4.30
C ILE A 29 12.48 2.80 -2.81
N PRO A 30 11.74 1.79 -2.30
CA PRO A 30 11.82 1.42 -0.90
C PRO A 30 13.18 0.86 -0.49
N ILE A 31 13.91 0.19 -1.38
CA ILE A 31 15.30 -0.27 -1.09
C ILE A 31 16.22 0.93 -0.85
N PHE A 32 16.15 1.96 -1.70
CA PHE A 32 16.95 3.18 -1.51
C PHE A 32 16.59 3.91 -0.22
N ALA A 33 15.29 4.02 0.11
CA ALA A 33 14.84 4.64 1.36
C ALA A 33 15.38 3.91 2.60
N ILE A 34 15.39 2.58 2.60
CA ILE A 34 15.95 1.77 3.70
C ILE A 34 17.47 1.94 3.78
N ALA A 35 18.18 1.93 2.65
CA ALA A 35 19.63 2.12 2.61
C ALA A 35 20.04 3.49 3.21
N MET A 36 19.34 4.56 2.83
CA MET A 36 19.58 5.91 3.38
C MET A 36 19.26 5.97 4.88
N SER A 37 18.16 5.34 5.31
CA SER A 37 17.81 5.27 6.74
C SER A 37 18.89 4.55 7.55
N ILE A 38 19.43 3.43 7.06
CA ILE A 38 20.50 2.68 7.76
C ILE A 38 21.78 3.52 7.81
N PHE A 39 22.15 4.19 6.73
CA PHE A 39 23.34 5.04 6.67
C PHE A 39 23.27 6.20 7.68
N ALA A 40 22.13 6.89 7.73
CA ALA A 40 21.90 7.96 8.71
C ALA A 40 21.95 7.43 10.14
N SER A 41 21.20 6.36 10.44
CA SER A 41 21.13 5.76 11.78
C SER A 41 22.48 5.22 12.29
N PHE A 42 23.29 4.65 11.40
CA PHE A 42 24.61 4.11 11.75
C PHE A 42 25.59 5.21 12.17
N THR A 43 25.52 6.38 11.53
CA THR A 43 26.41 7.52 11.81
C THR A 43 26.15 8.14 13.19
N PHE A 44 24.89 8.19 13.65
CA PHE A 44 24.55 8.81 14.93
C PHE A 44 24.72 7.89 16.14
N ALA A 45 24.40 6.59 16.03
CA ALA A 45 24.36 5.71 17.21
C ALA A 45 24.58 4.21 16.89
N ALA A 46 25.31 3.88 15.81
CA ALA A 46 25.64 2.52 15.40
C ALA A 46 24.43 1.56 15.45
N MET A 47 24.47 0.50 16.28
CA MET A 47 23.38 -0.48 16.40
C MET A 47 22.14 0.08 17.12
N TYR A 48 22.32 0.99 18.08
CA TYR A 48 21.19 1.59 18.81
C TYR A 48 20.38 2.53 17.90
N GLY A 49 21.06 3.28 17.03
CA GLY A 49 20.42 4.16 16.06
C GLY A 49 19.53 3.39 15.08
N ILE A 50 19.97 2.21 14.63
CA ILE A 50 19.18 1.34 13.74
C ILE A 50 17.94 0.82 14.48
N ALA A 51 18.08 0.39 15.74
CA ALA A 51 16.95 -0.09 16.54
C ALA A 51 15.89 1.02 16.74
N VAL A 52 16.32 2.24 17.05
CA VAL A 52 15.40 3.39 17.25
C VAL A 52 14.72 3.79 15.92
N ALA A 53 15.42 3.71 14.79
CA ALA A 53 14.81 3.96 13.48
C ALA A 53 13.69 2.96 13.15
N VAL A 54 13.88 1.67 13.45
CA VAL A 54 12.84 0.65 13.29
C VAL A 54 11.68 0.88 14.25
N LEU A 55 11.95 1.27 15.51
CA LEU A 55 10.91 1.65 16.46
C LEU A 55 10.10 2.85 15.95
N GLY A 56 10.73 3.82 15.31
CA GLY A 56 10.06 4.93 14.63
C GLY A 56 9.10 4.46 13.54
N LYS A 57 9.51 3.50 12.70
CA LYS A 57 8.63 2.90 11.68
C LYS A 57 7.41 2.18 12.29
N LEU A 58 7.57 1.56 13.45
CA LEU A 58 6.51 0.85 14.16
C LEU A 58 5.59 1.77 14.99
N SER A 59 5.98 3.02 15.24
CA SER A 59 5.19 3.95 16.06
C SER A 59 3.75 4.13 15.55
N THR A 60 3.53 4.05 14.24
CA THR A 60 2.22 4.21 13.59
C THR A 60 1.52 2.87 13.28
N ILE A 61 2.03 1.75 13.81
CA ILE A 61 1.49 0.41 13.48
C ILE A 61 0.02 0.24 13.86
N ALA A 62 -0.46 0.93 14.91
CA ALA A 62 -1.87 0.87 15.33
C ALA A 62 -2.81 1.36 14.21
N THR A 63 -2.48 2.49 13.60
CA THR A 63 -3.23 3.04 12.46
C THR A 63 -3.10 2.14 11.23
N GLY A 64 -1.90 1.61 10.97
CA GLY A 64 -1.66 0.67 9.87
C GLY A 64 -2.50 -0.61 9.97
N LEU A 65 -2.56 -1.21 11.18
CA LEU A 65 -3.36 -2.40 11.45
C LEU A 65 -4.86 -2.13 11.34
N ALA A 66 -5.32 -0.95 11.79
CA ALA A 66 -6.72 -0.55 11.61
C ALA A 66 -7.08 -0.51 10.11
N ILE A 67 -6.26 0.15 9.28
CA ILE A 67 -6.44 0.22 7.82
C ILE A 67 -6.42 -1.17 7.17
N ASP A 68 -5.50 -2.05 7.59
CA ASP A 68 -5.43 -3.41 7.07
C ASP A 68 -6.68 -4.24 7.40
N ALA A 69 -7.20 -4.09 8.64
CA ALA A 69 -8.40 -4.79 9.10
C ALA A 69 -9.68 -4.34 8.36
N TYR A 70 -9.77 -3.09 7.90
CA TYR A 70 -10.93 -2.63 7.12
C TYR A 70 -11.11 -3.36 5.78
N GLY A 71 -10.04 -3.91 5.19
CA GLY A 71 -10.10 -4.65 3.93
C GLY A 71 -10.97 -5.91 4.02
N PRO A 72 -10.65 -6.87 4.89
CA PRO A 72 -11.46 -8.07 5.12
C PRO A 72 -12.90 -7.75 5.57
N ILE A 73 -13.06 -6.78 6.48
CA ILE A 73 -14.37 -6.39 7.02
C ILE A 73 -15.29 -5.87 5.91
N SER A 74 -14.80 -4.95 5.08
CA SER A 74 -15.56 -4.41 3.95
C SER A 74 -15.87 -5.47 2.89
N ASN A 75 -14.97 -6.45 2.68
CA ASN A 75 -15.22 -7.55 1.76
C ASN A 75 -16.34 -8.47 2.24
N ASN A 76 -16.38 -8.80 3.53
CA ASN A 76 -17.43 -9.63 4.12
C ASN A 76 -18.79 -8.91 4.10
N ALA A 77 -18.81 -7.61 4.39
CA ALA A 77 -20.01 -6.79 4.27
C ALA A 77 -20.58 -6.82 2.84
N ARG A 78 -19.72 -6.69 1.82
CA ARG A 78 -20.14 -6.80 0.41
C ARG A 78 -20.72 -8.17 0.08
N GLY A 79 -20.08 -9.25 0.55
CA GLY A 79 -20.55 -10.61 0.32
C GLY A 79 -21.95 -10.86 0.90
N ILE A 80 -22.23 -10.35 2.10
CA ILE A 80 -23.57 -10.44 2.71
C ILE A 80 -24.59 -9.71 1.85
N VAL A 81 -24.30 -8.46 1.46
CA VAL A 81 -25.20 -7.63 0.63
C VAL A 81 -25.50 -8.28 -0.72
N GLU A 82 -24.50 -8.90 -1.35
CA GLU A 82 -24.64 -9.64 -2.61
C GLU A 82 -25.51 -10.91 -2.43
N MET A 83 -25.34 -11.64 -1.32
CA MET A 83 -26.11 -12.85 -1.02
C MET A 83 -27.57 -12.57 -0.64
N VAL A 84 -27.86 -11.46 0.03
CA VAL A 84 -29.23 -11.09 0.43
C VAL A 84 -29.95 -10.24 -0.63
N GLY A 85 -29.34 -10.00 -1.79
CA GLY A 85 -29.97 -9.32 -2.92
C GLY A 85 -30.34 -7.85 -2.66
N LEU A 86 -29.57 -7.17 -1.81
CA LEU A 86 -29.85 -5.77 -1.44
C LEU A 86 -29.57 -4.79 -2.59
N HIS A 87 -30.25 -3.64 -2.54
CA HIS A 87 -30.29 -2.63 -3.61
C HIS A 87 -28.90 -2.14 -4.06
N CYS A 88 -28.77 -1.86 -5.37
CA CYS A 88 -27.52 -1.44 -6.03
C CYS A 88 -26.80 -0.27 -5.33
N SER A 89 -27.54 0.68 -4.73
CA SER A 89 -26.97 1.82 -3.99
C SER A 89 -26.02 1.39 -2.87
N SER A 90 -26.42 0.39 -2.06
CA SER A 90 -25.61 -0.16 -0.97
C SER A 90 -24.33 -0.86 -1.49
N LEU A 91 -24.39 -1.51 -2.65
CA LEU A 91 -23.23 -2.12 -3.30
C LEU A 91 -22.23 -1.07 -3.80
N THR A 92 -22.71 0.00 -4.43
CA THR A 92 -21.85 1.11 -4.89
C THR A 92 -21.12 1.81 -3.74
N GLU A 93 -21.77 2.02 -2.61
CA GLU A 93 -21.12 2.58 -1.42
C GLU A 93 -20.02 1.65 -0.90
N LEU A 94 -20.28 0.34 -0.82
CA LEU A 94 -19.27 -0.65 -0.39
C LEU A 94 -18.10 -0.78 -1.39
N LEU A 95 -18.36 -0.61 -2.69
CA LEU A 95 -17.30 -0.53 -3.70
C LEU A 95 -16.46 0.74 -3.51
N ARG A 96 -17.08 1.89 -3.21
CA ARG A 96 -16.35 3.14 -2.91
C ARG A 96 -15.46 2.98 -1.68
N TRP A 97 -15.98 2.38 -0.61
CA TRP A 97 -15.19 2.07 0.59
C TRP A 97 -14.02 1.12 0.31
N ARG A 98 -14.23 0.12 -0.55
CA ARG A 98 -13.15 -0.80 -0.95
C ARG A 98 -12.04 -0.08 -1.73
N TRP A 99 -12.40 0.83 -2.63
CA TRP A 99 -11.43 1.64 -3.37
C TRP A 99 -10.65 2.54 -2.43
N LEU A 100 -11.33 3.22 -1.52
CA LEU A 100 -10.69 4.07 -0.52
C LEU A 100 -9.71 3.28 0.37
N CYS A 101 -10.13 2.12 0.89
CA CYS A 101 -9.23 1.29 1.69
C CYS A 101 -8.00 0.85 0.88
N ARG A 102 -8.18 0.55 -0.41
CA ARG A 102 -7.09 0.15 -1.31
C ARG A 102 -6.13 1.31 -1.58
N THR A 103 -6.63 2.52 -1.82
CA THR A 103 -5.79 3.70 -2.07
C THR A 103 -5.03 4.11 -0.82
N VAL A 104 -5.64 4.03 0.36
CA VAL A 104 -4.91 4.32 1.62
C VAL A 104 -3.84 3.26 1.88
N LYS A 105 -4.14 1.97 1.64
CA LYS A 105 -3.16 0.89 1.83
C LYS A 105 -1.94 1.02 0.92
N TYR A 106 -2.15 1.33 -0.37
CA TYR A 106 -1.04 1.57 -1.30
C TYR A 106 -0.39 2.95 -1.12
N GLY A 107 -1.17 3.96 -0.74
CA GLY A 107 -0.72 5.33 -0.48
C GLY A 107 0.18 5.43 0.75
N GLN A 108 -0.05 4.63 1.79
CA GLN A 108 0.86 4.53 2.95
C GLN A 108 2.22 3.90 2.58
N SER A 109 2.29 3.11 1.50
CA SER A 109 3.55 2.57 1.00
C SER A 109 4.38 3.59 0.21
N THR A 110 3.76 4.65 -0.30
CA THR A 110 4.41 5.75 -1.03
C THR A 110 4.54 7.03 -0.20
N GLY A 111 3.74 7.23 0.84
CA GLY A 111 3.73 8.41 1.72
C GLY A 111 4.95 8.55 2.63
N MET A 112 6.01 7.77 2.40
CA MET A 112 7.31 7.97 3.04
C MET A 112 8.29 8.78 2.17
N GLU A 113 7.81 9.27 1.02
CA GLU A 113 8.52 10.18 0.11
C GLU A 113 8.15 11.66 0.35
N GLU A 114 7.00 11.97 0.97
CA GLU A 114 6.55 13.37 1.18
C GLU A 114 7.14 14.07 2.44
N SER A 115 7.91 13.38 3.27
CA SER A 115 8.60 14.02 4.42
C SER A 115 10.07 14.37 4.15
N VAL A 116 10.54 14.32 2.89
CA VAL A 116 11.93 14.70 2.53
C VAL A 116 12.01 15.89 1.55
N GLU A 117 10.90 16.40 1.01
CA GLU A 117 10.88 17.63 0.17
C GLU A 117 10.37 18.89 0.91
N GLY A 118 10.51 18.93 2.25
CA GLY A 118 10.02 20.03 3.09
C GLY A 118 11.08 20.65 3.99
N GLU A 119 12.36 20.63 3.60
CA GLU A 119 13.42 21.31 4.34
C GLU A 119 14.33 22.08 3.36
N ASP A 120 13.77 23.18 2.84
CA ASP A 120 14.51 24.37 2.39
C ASP A 120 14.46 25.44 3.50
#